data_AF-A0A088MWB3-F1
#
_entry.id   AF-A0A088MWB3-F1
#
_cell.length_a   1.000
_cell.length_b   1.000
_cell.length_c   1.000
_cell.angle_alpha   90.00
_cell.angle_beta   90.00
_cell.angle_gamma   90.00
#
_symmetry.space_group_name_H-M   'P 1'
#
loop_
_entity.id
_entity.type
_entity.pdbx_description
1 polymer ?
#
loop_
_entity_poly.entity_id
_entity_poly.type
_entity_poly.pdbx_seq_one_letter_code
_entity_poly.pdbx_strand_id
1 'polypeptide(L)'
;VIIYSNTLQSIMAIVKAMTTLNIQFGDTARQDDARRLMHLADTIEEGTMPKEMSDIISRLWKDSGIQVCFDRASEYQLNDSAGYYLNDLDRLVTPGYVPTEQDVLRSRVKTTGIIETQFSFKDLNFRMFDVGGQRSERKKWIHCFEGVTCIIF
;
A
#
# COMPACT_ATOMS: atom_id res chain seq x y z
N VAL A 1 11.08 -0.62 -4.23
CA VAL A 1 10.90 0.10 -2.94
C VAL A 1 9.44 0.30 -2.58
N ILE A 2 8.70 1.22 -3.21
CA ILE A 2 7.32 1.58 -2.79
C ILE A 2 6.37 0.38 -2.81
N ILE A 3 6.34 -0.41 -3.89
CA ILE A 3 5.43 -1.55 -4.03
C ILE A 3 5.66 -2.61 -2.96
N TYR A 4 6.92 -2.95 -2.67
CA TYR A 4 7.27 -3.90 -1.61
C TYR A 4 6.87 -3.37 -0.23
N SER A 5 7.09 -2.07 0.03
CA SER A 5 6.64 -1.41 1.27
C SER A 5 5.12 -1.46 1.41
N ASN A 6 4.36 -1.13 0.35
CA ASN A 6 2.90 -1.23 0.36
C ASN A 6 2.41 -2.67 0.59
N THR A 7 3.07 -3.66 -0.01
CA THR A 7 2.73 -5.08 0.16
C THR A 7 2.95 -5.53 1.60
N LEU A 8 4.13 -5.22 2.17
CA LEU A 8 4.50 -5.56 3.54
C LEU A 8 3.59 -4.86 4.56
N GLN A 9 3.36 -3.56 4.40
CA GLN A 9 2.46 -2.81 5.28
C GLN A 9 1.03 -3.35 5.25
N SER A 10 0.55 -3.79 4.07
CA SER A 10 -0.80 -4.34 3.93
C SER A 10 -0.97 -5.64 4.73
N ILE A 11 -0.06 -6.61 4.59
CA ILE A 11 -0.16 -7.86 5.35
C ILE A 11 0.05 -7.65 6.85
N MET A 12 0.94 -6.73 7.25
CA MET A 12 1.13 -6.37 8.67
C MET A 12 -0.13 -5.71 9.25
N ALA A 13 -0.82 -4.88 8.49
CA ALA A 13 -2.08 -4.27 8.92
C ALA A 13 -3.16 -5.33 9.15
N ILE A 14 -3.28 -6.32 8.26
CA ILE A 14 -4.23 -7.44 8.41
C ILE A 14 -3.88 -8.28 9.65
N VAL A 15 -2.62 -8.65 9.84
CA VAL A 15 -2.15 -9.40 11.02
C VAL A 15 -2.45 -8.66 12.33
N LYS A 16 -2.21 -7.33 12.37
CA LYS A 16 -2.55 -6.50 13.53
C LYS A 16 -4.07 -6.47 13.77
N ALA A 17 -4.86 -6.32 12.71
CA ALA A 17 -6.31 -6.28 12.79
C ALA A 17 -6.91 -7.59 13.28
N MET A 18 -6.31 -8.75 12.98
CA MET A 18 -6.77 -10.05 13.51
C MET A 18 -6.83 -10.06 15.04
N THR A 19 -5.83 -9.46 15.70
CA THR A 19 -5.81 -9.34 17.18
C THR A 19 -6.97 -8.48 17.66
N THR A 20 -7.16 -7.32 17.04
CA THR A 20 -8.21 -6.36 17.40
C THR A 20 -9.62 -6.91 17.18
N LEU A 21 -9.81 -7.67 16.09
CA LEU A 21 -11.09 -8.25 15.69
C LEU A 21 -11.32 -9.66 16.28
N ASN A 22 -10.38 -10.14 17.09
CA ASN A 22 -10.37 -11.48 17.71
C ASN A 22 -10.56 -12.63 16.69
N ILE A 23 -9.88 -12.52 15.54
CA ILE A 23 -9.88 -13.53 14.47
C ILE A 23 -8.67 -14.44 14.67
N GLN A 24 -8.90 -15.75 14.76
CA GLN A 24 -7.84 -16.74 14.84
C GLN A 24 -7.31 -17.08 13.45
N PHE A 25 -6.05 -17.51 13.38
CA PHE A 25 -5.50 -18.11 12.16
C PHE A 25 -6.25 -19.41 11.83
N GLY A 26 -6.37 -19.71 10.54
CA GLY A 26 -6.88 -20.99 10.07
C GLY A 26 -5.95 -22.15 10.42
N ASP A 27 -4.65 -21.92 10.27
CA ASP A 27 -3.59 -22.83 10.72
C ASP A 27 -2.77 -22.19 11.84
N THR A 28 -2.70 -22.86 13.00
CA THR A 28 -1.92 -22.41 14.17
C THR A 28 -0.44 -22.18 13.87
N ALA A 29 0.14 -22.86 12.88
CA ALA A 29 1.52 -22.64 12.45
C ALA A 29 1.75 -21.22 11.87
N ARG A 30 0.69 -20.55 11.38
CA ARG A 30 0.77 -19.17 10.88
C ARG A 30 1.04 -18.15 11.98
N GLN A 31 0.81 -18.51 13.24
CA GLN A 31 1.15 -17.64 14.36
C GLN A 31 2.67 -17.41 14.46
N ASP A 32 3.48 -18.42 14.16
CA ASP A 32 4.94 -18.27 14.12
C ASP A 32 5.38 -17.46 12.89
N ASP A 33 4.77 -17.70 11.72
CA ASP A 33 4.99 -16.91 10.51
C ASP A 33 4.70 -15.41 10.74
N ALA A 34 3.60 -15.07 11.41
CA ALA A 34 3.26 -13.69 11.75
C ALA A 34 4.29 -13.04 12.68
N ARG A 35 4.80 -13.76 13.69
CA ARG A 35 5.86 -13.25 14.59
C ARG A 35 7.15 -13.00 13.82
N ARG A 36 7.56 -13.95 12.97
CA ARG A 36 8.76 -13.80 12.12
C ARG A 36 8.63 -12.64 11.15
N LEU A 37 7.47 -12.47 10.51
CA LEU A 37 7.22 -11.35 9.61
C LEU A 37 7.45 -10.01 10.30
N MET A 38 6.91 -9.84 11.51
CA MET A 38 7.03 -8.61 12.27
C MET A 38 8.48 -8.31 12.66
N HIS A 39 9.24 -9.33 13.08
CA HIS A 39 10.66 -9.18 13.36
C HIS A 39 11.47 -8.84 12.09
N LEU A 40 11.21 -9.55 10.99
CA LEU A 40 11.88 -9.34 9.72
C LEU A 40 11.65 -7.92 9.19
N ALA A 41 10.41 -7.41 9.30
CA ALA A 41 10.04 -6.06 8.88
C ALA A 41 10.83 -4.96 9.61
N ASP A 42 11.23 -5.18 10.87
CA ASP A 42 12.02 -4.22 11.65
C ASP A 42 13.52 -4.27 11.32
N THR A 43 14.00 -5.39 10.77
CA THR A 43 15.44 -5.63 10.52
C THR A 43 15.87 -5.43 9.07
N ILE A 44 14.95 -5.62 8.12
CA ILE A 44 15.26 -5.61 6.70
C ILE A 44 15.29 -4.18 6.16
N GLU A 45 16.20 -3.92 5.22
CA GLU A 45 16.29 -2.65 4.53
C GLU A 45 14.98 -2.32 3.80
N GLU A 46 14.51 -1.10 3.99
CA GLU A 46 13.27 -0.63 3.42
C GLU A 46 13.27 -0.79 1.90
N GLY A 47 12.18 -1.36 1.38
CA GLY A 47 11.99 -1.52 -0.05
C GLY A 47 12.69 -2.70 -0.69
N THR A 48 13.19 -3.65 0.12
CA THR A 48 13.59 -4.99 -0.31
C THR A 48 12.51 -6.02 0.05
N MET A 49 12.55 -7.19 -0.60
CA MET A 49 11.64 -8.31 -0.32
C MET A 49 12.43 -9.62 -0.41
N PRO A 50 13.18 -10.00 0.64
CA PRO A 50 13.93 -11.25 0.65
C PRO A 50 13.01 -12.47 0.51
N LYS A 51 13.55 -13.56 -0.05
CA LYS A 51 12.77 -14.78 -0.31
C LYS A 51 12.07 -15.34 0.93
N GLU A 52 12.75 -15.30 2.08
CA GLU A 52 12.15 -15.74 3.35
C GLU A 52 10.90 -14.92 3.70
N MET A 53 10.97 -13.59 3.53
CA MET A 53 9.85 -12.70 3.78
C MET A 53 8.71 -12.97 2.80
N SER A 54 8.98 -13.08 1.50
CA SER A 54 7.93 -13.35 0.51
C SER A 54 7.26 -14.70 0.73
N ASP A 55 8.03 -15.73 1.11
CA ASP A 55 7.49 -17.06 1.42
C ASP A 55 6.56 -17.01 2.64
N ILE A 56 6.91 -16.23 3.66
CA ILE A 56 6.06 -15.99 4.85
C ILE A 56 4.78 -15.26 4.45
N ILE A 57 4.87 -14.18 3.68
CA ILE A 57 3.70 -13.41 3.22
C ILE A 57 2.77 -14.29 2.39
N SER A 58 3.32 -15.12 1.48
CA SER A 58 2.53 -16.06 0.66
C SER A 58 1.74 -17.06 1.51
N ARG A 59 2.37 -17.62 2.57
CA ARG A 59 1.67 -18.53 3.50
C ARG A 59 0.61 -17.84 4.33
N LEU A 60 0.90 -16.65 4.85
CA LEU A 60 -0.07 -15.86 5.60
C LEU A 60 -1.26 -15.47 4.73
N TRP A 61 -1.02 -14.99 3.51
CA TRP A 61 -2.10 -14.59 2.62
C TRP A 61 -3.06 -15.76 2.30
N LYS A 62 -2.56 -16.98 2.20
CA LYS A 62 -3.38 -18.19 1.97
C LYS A 62 -4.13 -18.69 3.20
N ASP A 63 -3.88 -18.14 4.39
CA ASP A 63 -4.56 -18.53 5.62
C ASP A 63 -6.02 -18.07 5.63
N SER A 64 -6.94 -18.93 6.04
CA SER A 64 -8.36 -18.60 6.06
C SER A 64 -8.72 -17.52 7.08
N GLY A 65 -8.02 -17.44 8.22
CA GLY A 65 -8.18 -16.37 9.20
C GLY A 65 -7.74 -15.01 8.67
N ILE A 66 -6.63 -14.99 7.91
CA ILE A 66 -6.16 -13.79 7.20
C ILE A 66 -7.19 -13.35 6.15
N GLN A 67 -7.73 -14.27 5.35
CA GLN A 67 -8.76 -13.95 4.36
C GLN A 67 -10.05 -13.41 5.01
N VAL A 68 -10.53 -14.02 6.10
CA VAL A 68 -11.68 -13.51 6.87
C VAL A 68 -11.41 -12.10 7.43
N CYS A 69 -10.19 -11.82 7.87
CA CYS A 69 -9.80 -10.49 8.34
C CYS A 69 -9.74 -9.47 7.18
N PHE A 70 -9.29 -9.90 6.01
CA PHE A 70 -9.25 -9.07 4.80
C PHE A 70 -10.66 -8.71 4.30
N ASP A 71 -11.62 -9.64 4.35
CA ASP A 71 -13.02 -9.37 4.00
C ASP A 71 -13.67 -8.31 4.91
N ARG A 72 -13.11 -8.12 6.11
CA ARG A 72 -13.50 -7.12 7.10
C ARG A 72 -12.63 -5.86 7.05
N ALA A 73 -11.91 -5.61 5.95
CA ALA A 73 -10.99 -4.48 5.79
C ALA A 73 -11.64 -3.11 6.05
N SER A 74 -12.96 -2.97 5.91
CA SER A 74 -13.68 -1.72 6.24
C SER A 74 -13.65 -1.37 7.74
N GLU A 75 -13.32 -2.32 8.63
CA GLU A 75 -13.26 -2.12 10.08
C GLU A 75 -11.91 -1.55 10.56
N TYR A 76 -10.91 -1.47 9.68
CA TYR A 76 -9.59 -0.93 10.00
C TYR A 76 -8.99 -0.18 8.81
N GLN A 77 -7.80 0.37 8.99
CA GLN A 77 -7.10 1.08 7.92
C GLN A 77 -6.27 0.08 7.12
N LEU A 78 -6.71 -0.21 5.90
CA LEU A 78 -5.99 -1.03 4.93
C LEU A 78 -5.85 -0.26 3.62
N ASN A 79 -4.77 -0.50 2.90
CA ASN A 79 -4.61 0.03 1.55
C ASN A 79 -5.59 -0.67 0.60
N ASP A 80 -6.36 0.09 -0.19
CA ASP A 80 -7.30 -0.46 -1.18
C ASP A 80 -6.61 -1.40 -2.19
N SER A 81 -5.32 -1.18 -2.46
CA SER A 81 -4.50 -2.03 -3.33
C SER A 81 -3.91 -3.26 -2.63
N ALA A 82 -4.22 -3.52 -1.36
CA ALA A 82 -3.68 -4.65 -0.60
C ALA A 82 -3.90 -5.99 -1.31
N GLY A 83 -5.16 -6.28 -1.69
CA GLY A 83 -5.50 -7.50 -2.40
C GLY A 83 -4.81 -7.63 -3.75
N TYR A 84 -4.64 -6.51 -4.49
CA TYR A 84 -3.95 -6.51 -5.78
C TYR A 84 -2.51 -7.01 -5.65
N TYR A 85 -1.74 -6.47 -4.70
CA TYR A 85 -0.35 -6.87 -4.52
C TYR A 85 -0.20 -8.26 -3.89
N LEU A 86 -1.02 -8.59 -2.90
CA LEU A 86 -0.92 -9.87 -2.19
C LEU A 86 -1.33 -11.06 -3.08
N ASN A 87 -2.30 -10.88 -3.98
CA ASN A 87 -2.68 -11.89 -4.96
C ASN A 87 -1.59 -12.14 -6.02
N ASP A 88 -0.81 -11.12 -6.36
CA ASP A 88 0.22 -11.17 -7.39
C ASP A 88 1.66 -11.28 -6.83
N LEU A 89 1.81 -11.66 -5.56
CA LEU A 89 3.11 -11.64 -4.86
C LEU A 89 4.21 -12.37 -5.64
N ASP A 90 3.91 -13.53 -6.23
CA ASP A 90 4.87 -14.33 -7.00
C ASP A 90 5.47 -13.55 -8.18
N ARG A 91 4.65 -12.74 -8.86
CA ARG A 91 5.09 -11.84 -9.93
C ARG A 91 5.99 -10.74 -9.39
N LEU A 92 5.63 -10.14 -8.25
CA LEU A 92 6.37 -9.03 -7.64
C LEU A 92 7.78 -9.45 -7.18
N VAL A 93 7.96 -10.71 -6.78
CA VAL A 93 9.25 -11.20 -6.25
C VAL A 93 10.09 -11.97 -7.27
N THR A 94 9.63 -12.02 -8.52
CA THR A 94 10.39 -12.62 -9.61
C THR A 94 11.70 -11.86 -9.85
N PRO A 95 12.85 -12.55 -10.00
CA PRO A 95 14.11 -11.88 -10.32
C PRO A 95 14.01 -11.02 -11.58
N GLY A 96 14.43 -9.75 -11.49
CA GLY A 96 14.31 -8.80 -12.58
C GLY A 96 12.93 -8.15 -12.73
N TYR A 97 12.06 -8.26 -11.72
CA TYR A 97 10.78 -7.57 -11.70
C TYR A 97 10.92 -6.06 -11.97
N VAL A 98 10.13 -5.58 -12.93
CA VAL A 98 9.94 -4.17 -13.24
C VAL A 98 8.46 -3.85 -13.04
N PRO A 99 8.12 -2.80 -12.24
CA PRO A 99 6.74 -2.39 -12.06
C PRO A 99 6.01 -2.11 -13.36
N THR A 100 4.82 -2.67 -13.50
CA THR A 100 3.90 -2.32 -14.58
C THR A 100 3.29 -0.94 -14.32
N GLU A 101 2.73 -0.30 -15.35
CA GLU A 101 1.97 0.94 -15.18
C GLU A 101 0.85 0.77 -14.15
N GLN A 102 0.21 -0.41 -14.12
CA GLN A 102 -0.83 -0.73 -13.15
C GLN A 102 -0.27 -0.80 -11.72
N ASP A 103 0.92 -1.38 -11.52
CA ASP A 103 1.57 -1.37 -10.21
C ASP A 103 1.89 0.07 -9.77
N VAL A 104 2.34 0.92 -10.68
CA VAL A 104 2.62 2.34 -10.38
C VAL A 104 1.34 3.07 -9.98
N LEU A 105 0.26 2.94 -10.75
CA LEU A 105 -1.04 3.57 -10.46
C LEU A 105 -1.68 3.08 -9.16
N ARG A 106 -1.45 1.81 -8.79
CA ARG A 106 -1.95 1.21 -7.54
C ARG A 106 -1.08 1.51 -6.33
N SER A 107 0.13 2.04 -6.54
CA SER A 107 1.05 2.33 -5.44
C SER A 107 0.53 3.50 -4.60
N ARG A 108 0.72 3.39 -3.29
CA ARG A 108 0.26 4.37 -2.32
C ARG A 108 1.47 5.04 -1.69
N VAL A 109 1.65 6.31 -2.03
CA VAL A 109 2.53 7.24 -1.32
C VAL A 109 1.65 8.37 -0.82
N LYS A 110 1.81 8.73 0.46
CA LYS A 110 1.09 9.88 1.01
C LYS A 110 1.63 11.15 0.34
N THR A 111 0.80 11.85 -0.42
CA THR A 111 1.15 13.18 -0.93
C THR A 111 1.37 14.13 0.25
N THR A 112 2.57 14.67 0.34
CA THR A 112 2.93 15.73 1.29
C THR A 112 3.30 16.97 0.52
N GLY A 113 2.71 18.12 0.86
CA GLY A 113 2.93 19.35 0.12
C GLY A 113 2.05 19.48 -1.13
N ILE A 114 2.61 20.17 -2.12
CA ILE A 114 1.95 20.57 -3.37
C ILE A 114 2.85 20.09 -4.50
N ILE A 115 2.30 19.33 -5.43
CA ILE A 115 3.01 18.83 -6.61
C ILE A 115 2.40 19.50 -7.83
N GLU A 116 3.22 20.19 -8.62
CA GLU A 116 2.82 20.77 -9.90
C GLU A 116 3.27 19.85 -11.04
N THR A 117 2.34 19.47 -11.92
CA THR A 117 2.62 18.75 -13.17
C THR A 117 2.17 19.60 -14.35
N GLN A 118 3.05 19.82 -15.31
CA GLN A 118 2.75 20.56 -16.53
C GLN A 118 2.68 19.61 -17.72
N PHE A 119 1.63 19.72 -18.53
CA PHE A 119 1.47 18.91 -19.73
C PHE A 119 0.63 19.64 -20.79
N SER A 120 0.79 19.26 -22.05
CA SER A 120 0.02 19.81 -23.16
C SER A 120 -0.98 18.78 -23.69
N PHE A 121 -2.21 19.22 -23.99
CA PHE A 121 -3.24 18.37 -24.59
C PHE A 121 -4.15 19.21 -25.50
N LYS A 122 -4.31 18.78 -26.75
CA LYS A 122 -5.11 19.50 -27.78
C LYS A 122 -4.73 20.99 -27.87
N ASP A 123 -3.44 21.27 -27.99
CA ASP A 123 -2.85 22.62 -28.06
C ASP A 123 -3.07 23.53 -26.85
N LEU A 124 -3.60 22.98 -25.75
CA LEU A 124 -3.73 23.67 -24.47
C LEU A 124 -2.62 23.23 -23.52
N ASN A 125 -2.03 24.19 -22.80
CA ASN A 125 -1.05 23.93 -21.75
C ASN A 125 -1.74 23.89 -20.39
N PHE A 126 -1.67 22.75 -19.72
CA PHE A 126 -2.24 22.52 -18.41
C PHE A 126 -1.16 22.60 -17.32
N ARG A 127 -1.55 23.18 -16.19
CA ARG A 127 -0.81 23.13 -14.92
C ARG A 127 -1.74 22.46 -13.91
N MET A 128 -1.44 21.20 -13.59
CA MET A 128 -2.19 20.41 -12.63
C MET A 128 -1.49 20.43 -11.27
N PHE A 129 -2.24 20.73 -10.23
CA PHE A 129 -1.75 20.75 -8.85
C PHE A 129 -2.37 19.60 -8.07
N ASP A 130 -1.55 18.69 -7.55
CA ASP A 130 -1.95 17.68 -6.58
C ASP A 130 -1.57 18.12 -5.16
N VAL A 131 -2.53 18.04 -4.24
CA VAL A 131 -2.37 18.49 -2.86
C VAL A 131 -2.79 17.40 -1.89
N GLY A 132 -2.02 17.24 -0.81
CA GLY A 132 -2.34 16.24 0.21
C GLY A 132 -3.72 16.49 0.86
N GLY A 133 -4.59 15.48 0.88
CA GLY A 133 -5.94 15.59 1.44
C GLY A 133 -6.07 15.33 2.95
N GLN A 134 -5.01 14.81 3.58
CA GLN A 134 -5.01 14.55 5.03
C GLN A 134 -5.10 15.85 5.83
N ARG A 135 -5.71 15.80 7.03
CA ARG A 135 -5.96 16.98 7.87
C ARG A 135 -4.71 17.85 8.10
N SER A 136 -3.53 17.24 8.22
CA SER A 136 -2.25 17.96 8.38
C SER A 136 -1.84 18.78 7.17
N GLU A 137 -2.28 18.38 5.97
CA GLU A 137 -1.90 18.96 4.69
C GLU A 137 -2.89 20.04 4.22
N ARG A 138 -4.15 20.01 4.69
CA ARG A 138 -5.21 20.94 4.26
C ARG A 138 -4.88 22.42 4.45
N LYS A 139 -4.03 22.77 5.42
CA LYS A 139 -3.55 24.15 5.62
C LYS A 139 -2.78 24.70 4.42
N LYS A 140 -2.26 23.83 3.54
CA LYS A 140 -1.47 24.20 2.36
C LYS A 140 -2.33 24.51 1.13
N TRP A 141 -3.60 24.10 1.12
CA TRP A 141 -4.48 24.22 -0.04
C TRP A 141 -4.66 25.67 -0.51
N ILE A 142 -4.68 26.62 0.44
CA ILE A 142 -4.82 28.05 0.15
C ILE A 142 -3.73 28.58 -0.78
N HIS A 143 -2.54 27.96 -0.80
CA HIS A 143 -1.42 28.35 -1.66
C HIS A 143 -1.62 27.97 -3.14
N CYS A 144 -2.65 27.20 -3.47
CA CYS A 144 -2.90 26.67 -4.82
C CYS A 144 -4.17 27.22 -5.46
N PHE A 145 -4.93 28.10 -4.78
CA PHE A 145 -6.24 28.56 -5.26
C PHE A 145 -6.20 29.80 -6.13
N GLU A 146 -5.08 30.50 -6.23
CA GLU A 146 -4.95 31.64 -7.13
C GLU A 146 -4.87 31.17 -8.59
N GLY A 147 -5.72 31.73 -9.46
CA GLY A 147 -5.70 31.45 -10.89
C GLY A 147 -6.22 30.05 -11.29
N VAL A 148 -6.94 29.35 -10.41
CA VAL A 148 -7.52 28.04 -10.72
C VAL A 148 -8.68 28.15 -11.70
N THR A 149 -8.56 27.47 -12.84
CA THR A 149 -9.64 27.40 -13.84
C THR A 149 -10.71 26.37 -13.48
N CYS A 150 -10.32 25.24 -12.87
CA CYS A 150 -11.21 24.12 -12.56
C CYS A 150 -10.71 23.35 -11.34
N ILE A 151 -11.63 22.78 -10.56
CA ILE A 151 -11.36 21.88 -9.45
C ILE A 151 -11.96 20.52 -9.78
N ILE A 152 -11.17 19.46 -9.61
CA ILE A 152 -11.62 18.06 -9.66
C ILE A 152 -11.68 17.56 -8.21
N PHE A 153 -12.87 17.21 -7.74
CA PHE A 153 -13.12 16.79 -6.35
C PHE A 153 -13.63 15.35 -6.30
#